data_AF-A0A1L5KY34-F1
#
_entry.id   AF-A0A1L5KY34-F1
#
_cell.length_a   1.000
_cell.length_b   1.000
_cell.length_c   1.000
_cell.angle_alpha   90.00
_cell.angle_beta   90.00
_cell.angle_gamma   90.00
#
_symmetry.space_group_name_H-M   'P 1'
#
loop_
_entity.id
_entity.type
_entity.pdbx_description
1 polymer ?
#
loop_
_entity_poly.entity_id
_entity_poly.type
_entity_poly.pdbx_seq_one_letter_code
_entity_poly.pdbx_strand_id
1 'polypeptide(L)'
;AALLTAAALGLTGFALTGGDAASAAETTPTAATAAQSQEDTPFDYYAGIPNLPSDHVFENITLERLEDILRYGKGNFVILIGGTWDSATTAALPAINTAAKAQGIEKIYNFDPHLDNAGADTLVNINDKNNAVDAFAKRFQQTIDEFGLTDLQSKNTANVVDLPTLFTYNKDNTGDKVLASTANVADSAELTRVLGTAKNAATRTNGQFYTNYYLNNVSAGAASVFKQGEDKDFSLISVTYGELEKLLQSPGNHYIFFGATWCGNTYATIRYVNQEARKYGIKHVYTFDTILDSTSGKGSPFHIRDNYNNGSHPLSDLYTHLVNTYLPNLVTEDGSHGVVDSKGVGATRLQVPLLLHYNKNNAAQLPGTDQPAGPVTDEVVDYHGKTANVDAKPQPTAREYMLNWYGTTYDDKAIIQGGFSITGDDLSAAKNYGRKVNNDRDAYIAQADHFYSLLNLRGEIAQAKTVSLNGYSADRVAAFKKTLAAAEKTVSDKKATISATDT
;
A
#
# COMPACT_ATOMS: atom_id res chain seq x y z
N ALA A 1 -1.11 -27.02 29.03
CA ALA A 1 -1.49 -25.69 29.52
C ALA A 1 -1.36 -24.72 28.36
N ALA A 2 -2.44 -24.59 27.60
CA ALA A 2 -2.56 -23.72 26.44
C ALA A 2 -3.73 -22.78 26.76
N LEU A 3 -3.42 -21.52 27.06
CA LEU A 3 -4.39 -20.51 27.45
C LEU A 3 -4.90 -19.82 26.17
N LEU A 4 -6.17 -20.10 25.85
CA LEU A 4 -6.99 -19.39 24.89
C LEU A 4 -7.68 -18.22 25.61
N THR A 5 -7.59 -17.01 25.06
CA THR A 5 -8.56 -15.94 25.30
C THR A 5 -8.99 -15.39 23.94
N ALA A 6 -10.23 -15.72 23.58
CA ALA A 6 -11.06 -14.95 22.67
C ALA A 6 -12.12 -14.23 23.52
N ALA A 7 -12.51 -13.03 23.09
CA ALA A 7 -13.47 -12.09 23.69
C ALA A 7 -12.93 -11.20 24.82
N ALA A 8 -12.38 -10.06 24.42
CA ALA A 8 -12.37 -8.84 25.25
C ALA A 8 -13.40 -7.85 24.69
N LEU A 9 -14.68 -8.24 24.63
CA LEU A 9 -15.76 -7.25 24.49
C LEU A 9 -15.96 -6.57 25.84
N GLY A 10 -15.80 -5.24 25.86
CA GLY A 10 -15.85 -4.41 27.06
C GLY A 10 -17.12 -4.63 27.90
N LEU A 11 -16.94 -5.15 29.11
CA LEU A 11 -17.95 -5.21 30.17
C LEU A 11 -17.41 -4.55 31.45
N THR A 12 -17.03 -3.27 31.36
CA THR A 12 -16.82 -2.42 32.54
C THR A 12 -18.15 -1.78 32.93
N GLY A 13 -19.06 -2.57 33.52
CA GLY A 13 -20.38 -2.02 33.82
C GLY A 13 -21.36 -2.88 34.59
N PHE A 14 -20.93 -3.78 35.49
CA PHE A 14 -21.84 -4.30 36.52
C PHE A 14 -21.08 -4.52 37.83
N ALA A 15 -21.12 -3.51 38.69
CA ALA A 15 -20.87 -3.69 40.11
C ALA A 15 -22.08 -4.41 40.72
N LEU A 16 -21.88 -5.64 41.21
CA LEU A 16 -22.78 -6.27 42.16
C LEU A 16 -21.98 -6.61 43.42
N THR A 17 -22.43 -6.01 44.51
CA THR A 17 -21.92 -6.09 45.88
C THR A 17 -22.17 -7.47 46.50
N GLY A 18 -21.15 -7.99 47.19
CA GLY A 18 -21.31 -8.78 48.43
C GLY A 18 -21.20 -10.30 48.30
N GLY A 19 -20.28 -10.89 49.08
CA GLY A 19 -20.34 -12.29 49.51
C GLY A 19 -19.01 -13.04 49.43
N ASP A 20 -18.31 -13.15 50.56
CA ASP A 20 -17.08 -13.92 50.77
C ASP A 20 -17.21 -15.42 50.41
N ALA A 21 -16.21 -15.97 49.70
CA ALA A 21 -15.57 -17.25 50.05
C ALA A 21 -14.35 -17.57 49.15
N ALA A 22 -13.21 -17.78 49.83
CA ALA A 22 -12.04 -18.59 49.49
C ALA A 22 -11.17 -18.22 48.27
N SER A 23 -9.99 -17.69 48.59
CA SER A 23 -8.86 -17.44 47.70
C SER A 23 -8.38 -18.70 46.95
N ALA A 24 -8.51 -18.67 45.62
CA ALA A 24 -7.47 -19.16 44.73
C ALA A 24 -6.77 -17.92 44.16
N ALA A 25 -5.48 -17.76 44.42
CA ALA A 25 -4.69 -16.69 43.80
C ALA A 25 -4.57 -17.00 42.31
N GLU A 26 -5.47 -16.44 41.50
CA GLU A 26 -5.33 -16.45 40.04
C GLU A 26 -4.22 -15.47 39.65
N THR A 27 -3.19 -16.02 39.03
CA THR A 27 -2.10 -15.28 38.41
C THR A 27 -2.63 -14.32 37.36
N THR A 28 -2.23 -13.06 37.45
CA THR A 28 -2.51 -12.01 36.46
C THR A 28 -2.12 -12.51 35.05
N PRO A 29 -3.05 -12.55 34.08
CA PRO A 29 -2.74 -12.95 32.72
C PRO A 29 -1.84 -11.91 32.05
N THR A 30 -0.68 -12.35 31.56
CA THR A 30 0.16 -11.58 30.64
C THR A 30 -0.54 -11.52 29.29
N ALA A 31 -0.67 -10.31 28.71
CA ALA A 31 -1.37 -10.08 27.45
C ALA A 31 -0.84 -10.96 26.31
N ALA A 32 -1.73 -11.69 25.64
CA ALA A 32 -1.43 -12.36 24.39
C ALA A 32 -1.31 -11.30 23.28
N THR A 33 -0.23 -11.37 22.50
CA THR A 33 -0.08 -10.65 21.23
C THR A 33 -1.26 -10.95 20.31
N ALA A 34 -1.92 -9.90 19.80
CA ALA A 34 -3.03 -10.01 18.86
C ALA A 34 -2.64 -10.93 17.68
N ALA A 35 -3.51 -11.87 17.34
CA ALA A 35 -3.37 -12.67 16.12
C ALA A 35 -3.42 -11.74 14.89
N GLN A 36 -2.68 -12.10 13.83
CA GLN A 36 -2.70 -11.35 12.57
C GLN A 36 -4.14 -11.25 12.06
N SER A 37 -4.59 -10.03 11.77
CA SER A 37 -5.92 -9.80 11.20
C SER A 37 -6.06 -10.56 9.87
N GLN A 38 -7.14 -11.32 9.68
CA GLN A 38 -7.49 -11.90 8.38
C GLN A 38 -7.69 -10.85 7.28
N GLU A 39 -7.82 -9.58 7.66
CA GLU A 39 -7.96 -8.45 6.74
C GLU A 39 -6.61 -7.95 6.22
N ASP A 40 -5.48 -8.38 6.79
CA ASP A 40 -4.12 -7.96 6.42
C ASP A 40 -3.30 -9.15 5.90
N THR A 41 -3.49 -9.46 4.61
CA THR A 41 -2.78 -10.57 3.95
C THR A 41 -1.45 -10.09 3.36
N PRO A 42 -0.29 -10.62 3.81
CA PRO A 42 1.00 -10.31 3.22
C PRO A 42 1.08 -10.80 1.78
N PHE A 43 1.68 -9.98 0.93
CA PHE A 43 1.91 -10.25 -0.47
C PHE A 43 3.39 -10.47 -0.74
N ASP A 44 3.69 -11.49 -1.54
CA ASP A 44 5.04 -11.79 -2.02
C ASP A 44 5.04 -11.81 -3.56
N TYR A 45 5.69 -10.83 -4.16
CA TYR A 45 5.83 -10.67 -5.62
C TYR A 45 6.54 -11.84 -6.31
N TYR A 46 7.39 -12.55 -5.57
CA TYR A 46 8.20 -13.67 -6.06
C TYR A 46 7.60 -15.04 -5.73
N ALA A 47 6.42 -15.07 -5.12
CA ALA A 47 5.72 -16.30 -4.82
C ALA A 47 5.53 -17.13 -6.10
N GLY A 48 5.87 -18.43 -6.01
CA GLY A 48 5.77 -19.38 -7.12
C GLY A 48 7.03 -19.50 -7.99
N ILE A 49 8.09 -18.74 -7.73
CA ILE A 49 9.37 -18.93 -8.43
C ILE A 49 10.03 -20.24 -7.96
N PRO A 50 10.37 -21.19 -8.86
CA PRO A 50 10.94 -22.48 -8.47
C PRO A 50 12.22 -22.34 -7.64
N ASN A 51 12.30 -23.10 -6.55
CA ASN A 51 13.45 -23.15 -5.63
C ASN A 51 13.79 -21.83 -4.90
N LEU A 52 12.96 -20.80 -5.02
CA LEU A 52 13.07 -19.60 -4.21
C LEU A 52 12.23 -19.81 -2.92
N PRO A 53 12.83 -19.80 -1.72
CA PRO A 53 12.08 -19.97 -0.49
C PRO A 53 11.27 -18.69 -0.17
N SER A 54 10.18 -18.82 0.58
CA SER A 54 9.33 -17.68 0.97
C SER A 54 10.01 -16.69 1.92
N ASP A 55 11.13 -17.07 2.55
CA ASP A 55 11.96 -16.20 3.38
C ASP A 55 13.12 -15.56 2.58
N HIS A 56 12.95 -15.37 1.27
CA HIS A 56 13.97 -14.81 0.41
C HIS A 56 14.30 -13.35 0.76
N VAL A 57 15.48 -12.90 0.30
CA VAL A 57 15.99 -11.55 0.59
C VAL A 57 15.49 -10.47 -0.37
N PHE A 58 14.73 -10.78 -1.43
CA PHE A 58 14.32 -9.78 -2.42
C PHE A 58 13.19 -8.85 -1.91
N GLU A 59 13.24 -7.59 -2.32
CA GLU A 59 12.17 -6.59 -2.24
C GLU A 59 12.10 -5.90 -3.60
N ASN A 60 10.99 -6.04 -4.31
CA ASN A 60 10.77 -5.29 -5.54
C ASN A 60 10.47 -3.83 -5.19
N ILE A 61 11.00 -2.89 -5.99
CA ILE A 61 10.94 -1.46 -5.68
C ILE A 61 10.61 -0.63 -6.91
N THR A 62 9.95 0.51 -6.69
CA THR A 62 9.72 1.53 -7.72
C THR A 62 11.01 2.26 -8.08
N LEU A 63 11.01 3.02 -9.18
CA LEU A 63 12.15 3.87 -9.54
C LEU A 63 12.44 4.92 -8.45
N GLU A 64 11.40 5.53 -7.88
CA GLU A 64 11.57 6.50 -6.78
C GLU A 64 12.23 5.86 -5.55
N ARG A 65 11.88 4.60 -5.22
CA ARG A 65 12.53 3.87 -4.13
C ARG A 65 13.98 3.54 -4.43
N LEU A 66 14.31 3.20 -5.69
CA LEU A 66 15.70 3.02 -6.12
C LEU A 66 16.49 4.31 -5.91
N GLU A 67 15.95 5.44 -6.38
CA GLU A 67 16.62 6.74 -6.24
C GLU A 67 16.72 7.21 -4.80
N ASP A 68 15.73 6.93 -3.95
CA ASP A 68 15.79 7.19 -2.51
C ASP A 68 16.92 6.40 -1.83
N ILE A 69 17.11 5.12 -2.20
CA ILE A 69 18.24 4.31 -1.72
C ILE A 69 19.57 4.89 -2.20
N LEU A 70 19.68 5.23 -3.48
CA LEU A 70 20.92 5.78 -4.05
C LEU A 70 21.26 7.16 -3.47
N ARG A 71 20.26 7.99 -3.18
CA ARG A 71 20.43 9.36 -2.67
C ARG A 71 20.68 9.41 -1.17
N TYR A 72 19.96 8.60 -0.38
CA TYR A 72 19.89 8.73 1.08
C TYR A 72 20.34 7.48 1.84
N GLY A 73 20.55 6.35 1.17
CA GLY A 73 21.04 5.12 1.80
C GLY A 73 22.42 5.30 2.41
N LYS A 74 22.59 4.89 3.67
CA LYS A 74 23.89 4.91 4.37
C LYS A 74 24.43 3.50 4.49
N GLY A 75 25.69 3.29 4.08
CA GLY A 75 26.32 1.97 4.04
C GLY A 75 26.26 1.33 2.66
N ASN A 76 26.57 0.04 2.60
CA ASN A 76 26.58 -0.73 1.36
C ASN A 76 25.20 -1.33 1.09
N PHE A 77 24.71 -1.23 -0.13
CA PHE A 77 23.44 -1.80 -0.59
C PHE A 77 23.68 -2.83 -1.68
N VAL A 78 22.76 -3.78 -1.82
CA VAL A 78 22.73 -4.74 -2.93
C VAL A 78 21.48 -4.52 -3.75
N ILE A 79 21.67 -4.35 -5.06
CA ILE A 79 20.60 -3.97 -5.99
C ILE A 79 20.64 -4.91 -7.20
N LEU A 80 19.47 -5.39 -7.61
CA LEU A 80 19.25 -6.19 -8.82
C LEU A 80 18.40 -5.38 -9.80
N ILE A 81 18.86 -5.21 -11.04
CA ILE A 81 18.05 -4.67 -12.13
C ILE A 81 17.63 -5.83 -13.02
N GLY A 82 16.33 -6.06 -13.15
CA GLY A 82 15.74 -7.18 -13.87
C GLY A 82 14.34 -7.50 -13.35
N GLY A 83 13.50 -8.14 -14.16
CA GLY A 83 12.11 -8.40 -13.83
C GLY A 83 11.72 -9.87 -13.88
N THR A 84 10.62 -10.23 -13.25
CA THR A 84 10.15 -11.65 -13.22
C THR A 84 9.61 -12.14 -14.56
N TRP A 85 9.42 -11.25 -15.53
CA TRP A 85 9.12 -11.58 -16.92
C TRP A 85 10.32 -12.18 -17.66
N ASP A 86 11.55 -11.95 -17.18
CA ASP A 86 12.76 -12.49 -17.78
C ASP A 86 13.14 -13.86 -17.17
N SER A 87 13.30 -14.84 -18.05
CA SER A 87 13.70 -16.19 -17.68
C SER A 87 15.11 -16.26 -17.09
N ALA A 88 16.04 -15.39 -17.52
CA ALA A 88 17.39 -15.36 -16.96
C ALA A 88 17.36 -14.81 -15.52
N THR A 89 16.59 -13.74 -15.29
CA THR A 89 16.34 -13.19 -13.96
C THR A 89 15.75 -14.25 -13.03
N THR A 90 14.61 -14.85 -13.39
CA THR A 90 13.92 -15.83 -12.53
C THR A 90 14.76 -17.07 -12.24
N ALA A 91 15.54 -17.56 -13.22
CA ALA A 91 16.45 -18.70 -13.01
C ALA A 91 17.60 -18.38 -12.03
N ALA A 92 18.03 -17.12 -11.95
CA ALA A 92 19.14 -16.70 -11.10
C ALA A 92 18.74 -16.41 -9.64
N LEU A 93 17.48 -16.05 -9.37
CA LEU A 93 17.02 -15.62 -8.04
C LEU A 93 17.37 -16.63 -6.92
N PRO A 94 17.20 -17.96 -7.06
CA PRO A 94 17.57 -18.91 -6.00
C PRO A 94 19.06 -18.90 -5.66
N ALA A 95 19.93 -18.78 -6.68
CA ALA A 95 21.37 -18.75 -6.50
C ALA A 95 21.83 -17.43 -5.87
N ILE A 96 21.28 -16.30 -6.33
CA ILE A 96 21.52 -14.98 -5.75
C ILE A 96 21.09 -14.97 -4.27
N ASN A 97 19.90 -15.47 -3.94
CA ASN A 97 19.40 -15.54 -2.57
C ASN A 97 20.34 -16.36 -1.66
N THR A 98 20.77 -17.54 -2.13
CA THR A 98 21.70 -18.40 -1.39
C THR A 98 23.03 -17.70 -1.13
N ALA A 99 23.62 -17.09 -2.15
CA ALA A 99 24.88 -16.36 -2.04
C ALA A 99 24.75 -15.14 -1.13
N ALA A 100 23.63 -14.43 -1.17
CA ALA A 100 23.38 -13.24 -0.36
C ALA A 100 23.24 -13.59 1.12
N LYS A 101 22.45 -14.60 1.45
CA LYS A 101 22.32 -15.10 2.84
C LYS A 101 23.68 -15.54 3.40
N ALA A 102 24.54 -16.15 2.60
CA ALA A 102 25.90 -16.52 3.01
C ALA A 102 26.80 -15.31 3.36
N GLN A 103 26.48 -14.11 2.87
CA GLN A 103 27.18 -12.86 3.21
C GLN A 103 26.48 -12.05 4.31
N GLY A 104 25.43 -12.59 4.94
CA GLY A 104 24.64 -11.89 5.96
C GLY A 104 23.77 -10.76 5.39
N ILE A 105 23.45 -10.80 4.09
CA ILE A 105 22.59 -9.79 3.45
C ILE A 105 21.13 -10.14 3.73
N GLU A 106 20.40 -9.20 4.32
CA GLU A 106 18.99 -9.36 4.67
C GLU A 106 18.04 -8.89 3.55
N LYS A 107 18.49 -7.91 2.74
CA LYS A 107 17.70 -7.36 1.64
C LYS A 107 18.52 -7.17 0.36
N ILE A 108 17.92 -7.54 -0.76
CA ILE A 108 18.30 -7.14 -2.12
C ILE A 108 17.15 -6.35 -2.71
N TYR A 109 17.43 -5.11 -3.10
CA TYR A 109 16.46 -4.23 -3.73
C TYR A 109 16.41 -4.52 -5.23
N ASN A 110 15.28 -4.99 -5.73
CA ASN A 110 15.12 -5.35 -7.12
C ASN A 110 14.29 -4.30 -7.85
N PHE A 111 14.86 -3.68 -8.88
CA PHE A 111 14.17 -2.76 -9.75
C PHE A 111 13.87 -3.43 -11.10
N ASP A 112 12.59 -3.47 -11.47
CA ASP A 112 12.14 -3.94 -12.79
C ASP A 112 11.97 -2.74 -13.73
N PRO A 113 12.75 -2.64 -14.83
CA PRO A 113 12.62 -1.54 -15.78
C PRO A 113 11.40 -1.68 -16.71
N HIS A 114 10.66 -2.80 -16.70
CA HIS A 114 9.37 -2.91 -17.39
C HIS A 114 8.28 -2.42 -16.44
N LEU A 115 8.01 -1.12 -16.45
CA LEU A 115 7.18 -0.47 -15.44
C LEU A 115 5.70 -0.85 -15.52
N ASP A 116 5.27 -1.49 -16.60
CA ASP A 116 3.92 -2.03 -16.79
C ASP A 116 3.83 -3.55 -16.59
N ASN A 117 4.97 -4.22 -16.37
CA ASN A 117 5.06 -5.67 -16.14
C ASN A 117 4.42 -6.54 -17.25
N ALA A 118 4.21 -6.01 -18.46
CA ALA A 118 3.60 -6.75 -19.58
C ALA A 118 4.58 -7.66 -20.35
N GLY A 119 5.77 -7.92 -19.78
CA GLY A 119 6.77 -8.82 -20.35
C GLY A 119 7.28 -8.36 -21.72
N ALA A 120 7.25 -9.25 -22.71
CA ALA A 120 7.73 -8.98 -24.07
C ALA A 120 6.86 -7.97 -24.85
N ASP A 121 5.60 -7.78 -24.42
CA ASP A 121 4.64 -6.85 -25.01
C ASP A 121 4.57 -5.51 -24.23
N THR A 122 5.59 -5.23 -23.41
CA THR A 122 5.69 -3.99 -22.61
C THR A 122 5.65 -2.74 -23.47
N LEU A 123 4.79 -1.81 -23.07
CA LEU A 123 4.75 -0.44 -23.58
C LEU A 123 5.76 0.44 -22.83
N VAL A 124 6.08 0.11 -21.57
CA VAL A 124 6.88 0.96 -20.66
C VAL A 124 8.17 0.27 -20.21
N ASN A 125 8.98 -0.17 -21.16
CA ASN A 125 10.37 -0.55 -20.88
C ASN A 125 11.27 0.69 -20.86
N ILE A 126 11.66 1.15 -19.68
CA ILE A 126 12.56 2.30 -19.54
C ILE A 126 14.03 1.93 -19.76
N ASN A 127 14.36 0.65 -19.95
CA ASN A 127 15.69 0.20 -20.34
C ASN A 127 15.92 0.21 -21.86
N ASP A 128 14.86 0.22 -22.68
CA ASP A 128 14.96 0.21 -24.14
C ASP A 128 15.08 1.62 -24.73
N LYS A 129 16.25 1.94 -25.28
CA LYS A 129 16.56 3.22 -25.95
C LYS A 129 15.84 3.42 -27.28
N ASN A 130 15.22 2.37 -27.82
CA ASN A 130 14.42 2.43 -29.04
C ASN A 130 12.90 2.49 -28.77
N ASN A 131 12.49 2.63 -27.51
CA ASN A 131 11.08 2.74 -27.17
C ASN A 131 10.41 3.89 -27.95
N ALA A 132 9.17 3.67 -28.40
CA ALA A 132 8.40 4.67 -29.14
C ALA A 132 8.21 5.98 -28.37
N VAL A 133 8.28 5.95 -27.04
CA VAL A 133 8.27 7.13 -26.17
C VAL A 133 9.70 7.41 -25.69
N ASP A 134 10.41 8.27 -26.43
CA ASP A 134 11.78 8.74 -26.12
C ASP A 134 12.02 9.11 -24.65
N ALA A 135 11.00 9.64 -23.96
CA ALA A 135 11.10 10.05 -22.57
C ALA A 135 11.40 8.88 -21.61
N PHE A 136 11.04 7.65 -21.97
CA PHE A 136 11.18 6.47 -21.12
C PHE A 136 12.65 6.13 -20.87
N ALA A 137 13.43 5.88 -21.92
CA ALA A 137 14.85 5.60 -21.78
C ALA A 137 15.64 6.80 -21.23
N LYS A 138 15.26 8.03 -21.61
CA LYS A 138 15.89 9.25 -21.07
C LYS A 138 15.75 9.33 -19.55
N ARG A 139 14.59 8.97 -19.01
CA ARG A 139 14.34 8.98 -17.56
C ARG A 139 15.25 8.00 -16.81
N PHE A 140 15.45 6.79 -17.33
CA PHE A 140 16.33 5.82 -16.67
C PHE A 140 17.81 6.16 -16.86
N GLN A 141 18.19 6.64 -18.04
CA GLN A 141 19.54 7.14 -18.29
C GLN A 141 19.90 8.30 -17.34
N GLN A 142 18.96 9.19 -17.03
CA GLN A 142 19.15 10.25 -16.02
C GLN A 142 19.48 9.66 -14.64
N THR A 143 18.81 8.59 -14.21
CA THR A 143 19.15 7.88 -12.96
C THR A 143 20.57 7.33 -13.02
N ILE A 144 20.95 6.69 -14.13
CA ILE A 144 22.32 6.15 -14.30
C ILE A 144 23.36 7.26 -14.16
N ASP A 145 23.14 8.40 -14.81
CA ASP A 145 24.06 9.52 -14.85
C ASP A 145 24.13 10.26 -13.50
N GLU A 146 22.98 10.56 -12.88
CA GLU A 146 22.91 11.31 -11.61
C GLU A 146 23.58 10.56 -10.46
N PHE A 147 23.41 9.23 -10.41
CA PHE A 147 23.91 8.42 -9.30
C PHE A 147 25.27 7.77 -9.54
N GLY A 148 25.91 8.06 -10.69
CA GLY A 148 27.24 7.56 -11.03
C GLY A 148 27.26 6.06 -11.26
N LEU A 149 26.27 5.52 -11.98
CA LEU A 149 26.12 4.10 -12.28
C LEU A 149 26.68 3.73 -13.65
N THR A 150 27.67 4.49 -14.14
CA THR A 150 28.21 4.36 -15.51
C THR A 150 28.79 2.97 -15.79
N ASP A 151 29.28 2.27 -14.77
CA ASP A 151 29.80 0.90 -14.88
C ASP A 151 28.73 -0.13 -15.23
N LEU A 152 27.46 0.23 -15.10
CA LEU A 152 26.32 -0.63 -15.45
C LEU A 152 25.88 -0.43 -16.91
N GLN A 153 26.45 0.55 -17.63
CA GLN A 153 26.01 0.86 -18.98
C GLN A 153 26.18 -0.33 -19.92
N SER A 154 25.08 -0.68 -20.59
CA SER A 154 25.05 -1.76 -21.55
C SER A 154 26.01 -1.50 -22.72
N LYS A 155 26.71 -2.56 -23.15
CA LYS A 155 27.46 -2.53 -24.41
C LYS A 155 26.55 -2.58 -25.63
N ASN A 156 25.36 -3.15 -25.49
CA ASN A 156 24.32 -3.04 -26.50
C ASN A 156 23.71 -1.63 -26.44
N THR A 157 23.94 -0.84 -27.49
CA THR A 157 23.48 0.56 -27.56
C THR A 157 21.96 0.71 -27.61
N ALA A 158 21.22 -0.39 -27.82
CA ALA A 158 19.77 -0.42 -27.68
C ALA A 158 19.30 -0.35 -26.22
N ASN A 159 20.16 -0.63 -25.24
CA ASN A 159 19.77 -0.70 -23.83
C ASN A 159 20.49 0.34 -22.98
N VAL A 160 19.89 0.72 -21.86
CA VAL A 160 20.55 1.54 -20.82
C VAL A 160 21.54 0.68 -20.02
N VAL A 161 21.09 -0.46 -19.48
CA VAL A 161 21.89 -1.45 -18.76
C VAL A 161 21.65 -2.87 -19.28
N ASP A 162 22.63 -3.76 -19.08
CA ASP A 162 22.44 -5.19 -19.34
C ASP A 162 21.48 -5.79 -18.30
N LEU A 163 20.61 -6.72 -18.71
CA LEU A 163 19.65 -7.37 -17.81
C LEU A 163 19.82 -8.89 -17.84
N PRO A 164 19.67 -9.57 -16.68
CA PRO A 164 19.71 -8.99 -15.34
C PRO A 164 21.12 -8.49 -14.98
N THR A 165 21.20 -7.45 -14.15
CA THR A 165 22.47 -6.99 -13.56
C THR A 165 22.34 -6.88 -12.05
N LEU A 166 23.23 -7.57 -11.33
CA LEU A 166 23.38 -7.47 -9.89
C LEU A 166 24.56 -6.56 -9.57
N PHE A 167 24.39 -5.60 -8.67
CA PHE A 167 25.46 -4.72 -8.23
C PHE A 167 25.37 -4.36 -6.76
N THR A 168 26.49 -3.86 -6.25
CA THR A 168 26.63 -3.35 -4.88
C THR A 168 26.97 -1.87 -4.94
N TYR A 169 26.41 -1.10 -4.02
CA TYR A 169 26.45 0.37 -4.09
C TYR A 169 26.73 0.99 -2.73
N ASN A 170 27.55 2.02 -2.69
CA ASN A 170 27.71 2.88 -1.52
C ASN A 170 27.90 4.33 -1.96
N LYS A 171 26.93 5.19 -1.65
CA LYS A 171 26.94 6.61 -2.04
C LYS A 171 28.09 7.41 -1.42
N ASP A 172 28.57 6.95 -0.25
CA ASP A 172 29.60 7.60 0.56
C ASP A 172 31.01 7.04 0.27
N ASN A 173 31.14 6.10 -0.69
CA ASN A 173 32.44 5.62 -1.11
C ASN A 173 33.24 6.75 -1.76
N THR A 174 34.52 6.87 -1.39
CA THR A 174 35.40 7.93 -1.93
C THR A 174 35.87 7.66 -3.35
N GLY A 175 35.78 6.41 -3.81
CA GLY A 175 36.02 6.00 -5.19
C GLY A 175 34.70 5.78 -5.93
N ASP A 176 34.64 4.77 -6.80
CA ASP A 176 33.43 4.43 -7.54
C ASP A 176 32.29 4.04 -6.59
N LYS A 177 31.10 4.58 -6.84
CA LYS A 177 29.94 4.31 -5.99
C LYS A 177 29.40 2.90 -6.19
N VAL A 178 29.55 2.35 -7.41
CA VAL A 178 29.35 0.93 -7.70
C VAL A 178 30.59 0.19 -7.21
N LEU A 179 30.45 -0.63 -6.17
CA LEU A 179 31.59 -1.34 -5.57
C LEU A 179 31.98 -2.58 -6.39
N ALA A 180 30.97 -3.25 -6.94
CA ALA A 180 31.09 -4.37 -7.86
C ALA A 180 29.75 -4.61 -8.57
N SER A 181 29.80 -5.07 -9.81
CA SER A 181 28.64 -5.49 -10.60
C SER A 181 28.91 -6.78 -11.38
N THR A 182 27.85 -7.47 -11.79
CA THR A 182 27.87 -8.56 -12.76
C THR A 182 26.54 -8.68 -13.51
N ALA A 183 26.61 -8.83 -14.84
CA ALA A 183 25.48 -9.27 -15.65
C ALA A 183 25.44 -10.81 -15.82
N ASN A 184 26.52 -11.50 -15.44
CA ASN A 184 26.60 -12.97 -15.47
C ASN A 184 26.09 -13.56 -14.14
N VAL A 185 24.82 -13.32 -13.84
CA VAL A 185 24.20 -13.71 -12.56
C VAL A 185 24.05 -15.23 -12.36
N ALA A 186 24.31 -16.02 -13.39
CA ALA A 186 24.33 -17.48 -13.31
C ALA A 186 25.66 -18.03 -12.74
N ASP A 187 26.72 -17.22 -12.73
CA ASP A 187 28.04 -17.65 -12.27
C ASP A 187 28.21 -17.44 -10.75
N SER A 188 28.30 -18.54 -10.01
CA SER A 188 28.46 -18.55 -8.55
C SER A 188 29.72 -17.83 -8.05
N ALA A 189 30.81 -17.81 -8.82
CA ALA A 189 32.04 -17.11 -8.46
C ALA A 189 31.84 -15.60 -8.58
N GLU A 190 31.15 -15.16 -9.64
CA GLU A 190 30.77 -13.76 -9.82
C GLU A 190 29.80 -13.29 -8.72
N LEU A 191 28.79 -14.09 -8.37
CA LEU A 191 27.89 -13.79 -7.26
C LEU A 191 28.66 -13.61 -5.94
N THR A 192 29.59 -14.52 -5.64
CA THR A 192 30.43 -14.45 -4.43
C THR A 192 31.31 -13.20 -4.43
N ARG A 193 31.92 -12.87 -5.58
CA ARG A 193 32.77 -11.69 -5.75
C ARG A 193 31.99 -10.41 -5.54
N VAL A 194 30.84 -10.26 -6.18
CA VAL A 194 30.01 -9.04 -6.11
C VAL A 194 29.44 -8.87 -4.72
N LEU A 195 28.73 -9.87 -4.20
CA LEU A 195 28.06 -9.80 -2.89
C LEU A 195 29.06 -9.68 -1.73
N GLY A 196 30.28 -10.21 -1.89
CA GLY A 196 31.35 -10.10 -0.89
C GLY A 196 31.82 -8.66 -0.60
N THR A 197 31.51 -7.69 -1.46
CA THR A 197 31.81 -6.26 -1.24
C THR A 197 30.77 -5.57 -0.35
N ALA A 198 29.61 -6.19 -0.13
CA ALA A 198 28.50 -5.65 0.65
C ALA A 198 28.04 -6.63 1.77
N LYS A 199 29.00 -7.26 2.45
CA LYS A 199 28.71 -8.11 3.63
C LYS A 199 27.90 -7.33 4.66
N ASN A 200 26.84 -7.95 5.19
CA ASN A 200 25.89 -7.30 6.10
C ASN A 200 25.38 -5.96 5.54
N ALA A 201 24.99 -5.96 4.26
CA ALA A 201 24.47 -4.77 3.57
C ALA A 201 23.39 -4.07 4.41
N ALA A 202 23.40 -2.74 4.34
CA ALA A 202 22.42 -1.90 4.97
C ALA A 202 21.03 -2.11 4.37
N THR A 203 20.01 -1.86 5.18
CA THR A 203 18.61 -1.86 4.76
C THR A 203 18.03 -0.45 4.85
N ARG A 204 17.08 -0.17 3.96
CA ARG A 204 16.31 1.06 3.90
C ARG A 204 14.83 0.75 3.75
N THR A 205 14.04 1.05 4.78
CA THR A 205 12.62 0.68 4.85
C THR A 205 11.71 1.67 4.10
N ASN A 206 10.47 1.25 3.80
CA ASN A 206 9.41 2.14 3.31
C ASN A 206 9.13 3.30 4.28
N GLY A 207 9.13 3.04 5.59
CA GLY A 207 8.95 4.08 6.60
C GLY A 207 10.04 5.14 6.57
N GLN A 208 11.30 4.75 6.36
CA GLN A 208 12.40 5.70 6.17
C GLN A 208 12.23 6.52 4.90
N PHE A 209 11.80 5.90 3.81
CA PHE A 209 11.51 6.60 2.56
C PHE A 209 10.42 7.65 2.72
N TYR A 210 9.21 7.25 3.13
CA TYR A 210 8.09 8.16 3.25
C TYR A 210 8.35 9.27 4.27
N THR A 211 8.86 8.92 5.46
CA THR A 211 9.18 9.91 6.48
C THR A 211 10.23 10.89 5.96
N ASN A 212 11.30 10.42 5.32
CA ASN A 212 12.34 11.29 4.75
C ASN A 212 11.80 12.18 3.62
N TYR A 213 10.96 11.64 2.72
CA TYR A 213 10.38 12.39 1.61
C TYR A 213 9.50 13.54 2.13
N TYR A 214 8.53 13.22 2.99
CA TYR A 214 7.56 14.18 3.50
C TYR A 214 8.11 15.10 4.62
N LEU A 215 9.31 14.82 5.13
CA LEU A 215 10.07 15.76 5.97
C LEU A 215 10.80 16.81 5.14
N ASN A 216 11.39 16.42 4.00
CA ASN A 216 12.37 17.25 3.28
C ASN A 216 11.84 17.92 2.00
N ASN A 217 10.80 17.38 1.37
CA ASN A 217 10.20 17.96 0.16
C ASN A 217 9.08 18.96 0.50
N VAL A 218 9.40 19.91 1.37
CA VAL A 218 8.48 20.98 1.77
C VAL A 218 8.54 22.09 0.72
N SER A 219 7.58 22.12 -0.20
CA SER A 219 7.40 23.26 -1.10
C SER A 219 6.88 24.48 -0.31
N ALA A 220 7.08 25.70 -0.84
CA ALA A 220 6.78 26.93 -0.11
C ALA A 220 5.32 26.99 0.38
N GLY A 221 5.11 26.76 1.68
CA GLY A 221 3.81 26.76 2.36
C GLY A 221 3.31 25.39 2.85
N ALA A 222 3.96 24.28 2.48
CA ALA A 222 3.76 23.00 3.16
C ALA A 222 4.43 23.03 4.55
N ALA A 223 3.92 22.27 5.50
CA ALA A 223 4.65 21.89 6.68
C ALA A 223 4.92 20.38 6.63
N SER A 224 5.90 19.90 7.40
CA SER A 224 6.23 18.48 7.41
C SER A 224 5.03 17.65 7.86
N VAL A 225 4.70 16.63 7.07
CA VAL A 225 3.53 15.75 7.33
C VAL A 225 3.88 14.70 8.39
N PHE A 226 5.09 14.13 8.35
CA PHE A 226 5.61 13.21 9.36
C PHE A 226 6.65 13.91 10.26
N LYS A 227 6.93 13.34 11.43
CA LYS A 227 8.04 13.74 12.30
C LYS A 227 9.26 12.85 12.12
N GLN A 228 10.43 13.38 12.45
CA GLN A 228 11.63 12.56 12.61
C GLN A 228 11.37 11.46 13.64
N GLY A 229 11.68 10.22 13.29
CA GLY A 229 11.51 9.04 14.14
C GLY A 229 10.17 8.31 14.01
N GLU A 230 9.24 8.78 13.18
CA GLU A 230 7.99 8.06 12.85
C GLU A 230 8.19 6.94 11.81
N ASP A 231 9.43 6.66 11.40
CA ASP A 231 9.81 5.70 10.34
C ASP A 231 9.74 4.23 10.76
N LYS A 232 9.61 3.93 12.06
CA LYS A 232 9.71 2.56 12.62
C LYS A 232 8.38 1.80 12.67
N ASP A 233 7.27 2.52 12.65
CA ASP A 233 5.91 1.97 12.77
C ASP A 233 5.08 2.33 11.54
N PHE A 234 5.56 1.87 10.39
CA PHE A 234 4.98 2.21 9.09
C PHE A 234 4.27 1.00 8.47
N SER A 235 3.04 1.21 8.00
CA SER A 235 2.24 0.18 7.32
C SER A 235 2.16 0.39 5.80
N LEU A 236 2.59 1.55 5.31
CA LEU A 236 2.55 1.85 3.87
C LEU A 236 3.71 1.18 3.15
N ILE A 237 3.41 0.51 2.04
CA ILE A 237 4.38 -0.23 1.23
C ILE A 237 4.23 0.19 -0.22
N SER A 238 5.24 0.87 -0.77
CA SER A 238 5.25 1.24 -2.19
C SER A 238 5.25 -0.01 -3.06
N VAL A 239 4.36 -0.08 -4.04
CA VAL A 239 4.31 -1.17 -5.03
C VAL A 239 4.43 -0.62 -6.43
N THR A 240 5.11 -1.37 -7.30
CA THR A 240 5.11 -1.16 -8.74
C THR A 240 3.77 -1.57 -9.36
N TYR A 241 3.53 -1.23 -10.63
CA TYR A 241 2.33 -1.70 -11.35
C TYR A 241 2.28 -3.23 -11.42
N GLY A 242 3.42 -3.88 -11.70
CA GLY A 242 3.49 -5.34 -11.74
C GLY A 242 3.20 -6.02 -10.41
N GLU A 243 3.63 -5.40 -9.30
CA GLU A 243 3.24 -5.85 -7.97
C GLU A 243 1.76 -5.63 -7.71
N LEU A 244 1.20 -4.48 -8.08
CA LEU A 244 -0.22 -4.21 -7.95
C LEU A 244 -1.08 -5.22 -8.72
N GLU A 245 -0.74 -5.55 -9.96
CA GLU A 245 -1.50 -6.55 -10.73
C GLU A 245 -1.45 -7.93 -10.07
N LYS A 246 -0.26 -8.40 -9.66
CA LYS A 246 -0.14 -9.68 -8.97
C LYS A 246 -0.85 -9.68 -7.60
N LEU A 247 -0.85 -8.54 -6.89
CA LEU A 247 -1.59 -8.35 -5.64
C LEU A 247 -3.11 -8.44 -5.89
N LEU A 248 -3.62 -7.79 -6.93
CA LEU A 248 -5.03 -7.86 -7.30
C LEU A 248 -5.43 -9.27 -7.77
N GLN A 249 -4.46 -10.06 -8.25
CA GLN A 249 -4.65 -11.47 -8.57
C GLN A 249 -4.41 -12.42 -7.39
N SER A 250 -3.84 -11.97 -6.27
CA SER A 250 -3.58 -12.83 -5.12
C SER A 250 -4.83 -13.09 -4.29
N PRO A 251 -4.96 -14.29 -3.67
CA PRO A 251 -6.02 -14.51 -2.70
C PRO A 251 -5.74 -13.71 -1.43
N GLY A 252 -6.80 -13.35 -0.73
CA GLY A 252 -6.71 -12.66 0.56
C GLY A 252 -7.43 -11.33 0.54
N ASN A 253 -7.28 -10.64 1.67
CA ASN A 253 -7.77 -9.30 1.90
C ASN A 253 -6.57 -8.35 1.86
N HIS A 254 -6.68 -7.30 1.06
CA HIS A 254 -5.60 -6.34 0.83
C HIS A 254 -6.09 -4.91 1.00
N TYR A 255 -5.33 -4.10 1.73
CA TYR A 255 -5.52 -2.66 1.77
C TYR A 255 -4.69 -2.01 0.68
N ILE A 256 -5.31 -1.21 -0.17
CA ILE A 256 -4.64 -0.55 -1.30
C ILE A 256 -4.90 0.95 -1.23
N PHE A 257 -3.83 1.73 -1.22
CA PHE A 257 -3.88 3.19 -1.22
C PHE A 257 -3.35 3.74 -2.54
N PHE A 258 -4.24 4.23 -3.39
CA PHE A 258 -3.87 4.96 -4.59
C PHE A 258 -3.46 6.37 -4.17
N GLY A 259 -2.17 6.65 -4.17
CA GLY A 259 -1.62 7.90 -3.65
C GLY A 259 -0.15 8.02 -4.01
N ALA A 260 0.32 9.25 -4.16
CA ALA A 260 1.63 9.53 -4.71
C ALA A 260 2.35 10.67 -4.00
N THR A 261 3.67 10.60 -3.97
CA THR A 261 4.56 11.57 -3.32
C THR A 261 4.49 12.96 -3.95
N TRP A 262 4.16 13.09 -5.24
CA TRP A 262 3.99 14.36 -5.93
C TRP A 262 2.60 15.01 -5.70
N CYS A 263 1.62 14.27 -5.18
CA CYS A 263 0.24 14.74 -5.10
C CYS A 263 -0.02 15.47 -3.78
N GLY A 264 -0.35 16.76 -3.84
CA GLY A 264 -0.72 17.55 -2.66
C GLY A 264 -1.84 16.88 -1.85
N ASN A 265 -2.88 16.34 -2.49
CA ASN A 265 -3.97 15.71 -1.74
C ASN A 265 -3.49 14.45 -0.99
N THR A 266 -2.49 13.73 -1.50
CA THR A 266 -1.82 12.66 -0.76
C THR A 266 -1.03 13.18 0.44
N TYR A 267 -0.33 14.32 0.33
CA TYR A 267 0.29 14.97 1.52
C TYR A 267 -0.72 15.17 2.65
N ALA A 268 -1.96 15.54 2.30
CA ALA A 268 -2.99 15.85 3.29
C ALA A 268 -3.55 14.63 4.03
N THR A 269 -3.46 13.42 3.45
CA THR A 269 -4.12 12.21 3.97
C THR A 269 -3.16 11.13 4.44
N ILE A 270 -1.97 11.03 3.85
CA ILE A 270 -1.10 9.84 3.98
C ILE A 270 -0.70 9.49 5.41
N ARG A 271 -0.45 10.48 6.28
CA ARG A 271 -0.17 10.23 7.70
C ARG A 271 -1.35 9.60 8.41
N TYR A 272 -2.58 10.04 8.11
CA TYR A 272 -3.78 9.50 8.75
C TYR A 272 -4.09 8.09 8.27
N VAL A 273 -3.85 7.78 6.99
CA VAL A 273 -3.92 6.40 6.48
C VAL A 273 -2.97 5.51 7.28
N ASN A 274 -1.70 5.92 7.45
CA ASN A 274 -0.75 5.16 8.25
C ASN A 274 -1.19 5.06 9.72
N GLN A 275 -1.58 6.17 10.37
CA GLN A 275 -1.97 6.19 11.77
C GLN A 275 -3.18 5.30 12.08
N GLU A 276 -4.24 5.39 11.28
CA GLU A 276 -5.43 4.57 11.50
C GLU A 276 -5.14 3.10 11.17
N ALA A 277 -4.40 2.78 10.10
CA ALA A 277 -3.95 1.41 9.85
C ALA A 277 -3.22 0.81 11.08
N ARG A 278 -2.30 1.59 11.68
CA ARG A 278 -1.54 1.17 12.86
C ARG A 278 -2.43 0.97 14.09
N LYS A 279 -3.43 1.82 14.29
CA LYS A 279 -4.40 1.71 15.39
C LYS A 279 -5.13 0.36 15.40
N TYR A 280 -5.42 -0.18 14.21
CA TYR A 280 -6.09 -1.48 14.04
C TYR A 280 -5.12 -2.64 13.79
N GLY A 281 -3.82 -2.45 14.03
CA GLY A 281 -2.82 -3.52 13.89
C GLY A 281 -2.47 -3.91 12.45
N ILE A 282 -3.00 -3.21 11.44
CA ILE A 282 -2.72 -3.46 10.03
C ILE A 282 -1.25 -3.13 9.72
N LYS A 283 -0.55 -4.07 9.10
CA LYS A 283 0.89 -3.99 8.76
C LYS A 283 1.13 -3.69 7.29
N HIS A 284 0.20 -4.02 6.39
CA HIS A 284 0.38 -3.81 4.96
C HIS A 284 -0.77 -2.99 4.36
N VAL A 285 -0.44 -1.78 3.92
CA VAL A 285 -1.26 -0.93 3.07
C VAL A 285 -0.43 -0.66 1.81
N TYR A 286 -0.77 -1.32 0.71
CA TYR A 286 -0.03 -1.25 -0.54
C TYR A 286 -0.32 0.06 -1.24
N THR A 287 0.69 0.91 -1.37
CA THR A 287 0.56 2.24 -1.94
C THR A 287 1.01 2.25 -3.39
N PHE A 288 0.12 2.67 -4.29
CA PHE A 288 0.40 2.71 -5.73
C PHE A 288 0.30 4.14 -6.28
N ASP A 289 1.35 4.54 -7.02
CA ASP A 289 1.39 5.80 -7.77
C ASP A 289 0.94 5.56 -9.22
N THR A 290 -0.04 6.33 -9.68
CA THR A 290 -0.50 6.28 -11.08
C THR A 290 0.48 6.90 -12.08
N ILE A 291 1.62 7.42 -11.62
CA ILE A 291 2.78 7.75 -12.43
C ILE A 291 3.81 6.64 -12.25
N LEU A 292 4.07 5.89 -13.33
CA LEU A 292 4.85 4.65 -13.25
C LEU A 292 6.33 4.87 -12.91
N ASP A 293 6.89 6.05 -13.23
CA ASP A 293 8.24 6.42 -12.83
C ASP A 293 8.31 6.97 -11.39
N SER A 294 7.15 7.12 -10.73
CA SER A 294 6.94 7.61 -9.36
C SER A 294 7.64 8.93 -9.01
N THR A 295 8.07 9.71 -10.00
CA THR A 295 8.93 10.89 -9.78
C THR A 295 8.50 12.08 -10.61
N SER A 296 7.89 11.85 -11.76
CA SER A 296 7.36 12.92 -12.59
C SER A 296 6.06 13.50 -12.00
N GLY A 297 5.64 14.68 -12.46
CA GLY A 297 4.41 15.33 -12.02
C GLY A 297 3.25 15.20 -13.01
N LYS A 298 2.21 16.04 -12.83
CA LYS A 298 1.08 16.17 -13.78
C LYS A 298 1.56 16.41 -15.21
N GLY A 299 0.90 15.80 -16.21
CA GLY A 299 1.29 15.86 -17.62
C GLY A 299 2.47 14.97 -18.01
N SER A 300 2.93 14.11 -17.10
CA SER A 300 3.98 13.13 -17.38
C SER A 300 3.52 12.08 -18.41
N PRO A 301 4.37 11.68 -19.37
CA PRO A 301 4.08 10.55 -20.26
C PRO A 301 3.98 9.21 -19.51
N PHE A 302 4.43 9.15 -18.26
CA PHE A 302 4.32 7.99 -17.37
C PHE A 302 3.01 7.94 -16.59
N HIS A 303 2.15 8.96 -16.69
CA HIS A 303 0.94 9.04 -15.90
C HIS A 303 -0.20 8.27 -16.58
N ILE A 304 -0.48 7.03 -16.13
CA ILE A 304 -1.47 6.14 -16.76
C ILE A 304 -2.90 6.72 -16.72
N ARG A 305 -3.17 7.58 -15.74
CA ARG A 305 -4.48 8.17 -15.46
C ARG A 305 -4.72 9.59 -16.06
N ASP A 306 -3.71 10.28 -16.60
CA ASP A 306 -3.82 11.71 -17.00
C ASP A 306 -4.16 11.82 -18.48
N ASN A 307 -5.36 11.36 -18.85
CA ASN A 307 -5.91 11.53 -20.18
C ASN A 307 -7.40 11.88 -20.10
N TYR A 308 -7.75 13.07 -20.59
CA TYR A 308 -9.14 13.50 -20.68
C TYR A 308 -9.67 13.21 -22.09
N ASN A 309 -10.54 12.21 -22.20
CA ASN A 309 -11.56 12.06 -23.26
C ASN A 309 -11.09 12.04 -24.73
N ASN A 310 -9.86 11.65 -25.06
CA ASN A 310 -9.45 11.56 -26.48
C ASN A 310 -8.61 10.34 -26.88
N GLY A 311 -8.37 9.36 -25.98
CA GLY A 311 -7.66 8.10 -26.31
C GLY A 311 -6.21 8.25 -26.75
N SER A 312 -5.64 9.48 -26.72
CA SER A 312 -4.35 9.77 -27.33
C SER A 312 -3.14 9.56 -26.41
N HIS A 313 -3.36 9.43 -25.10
CA HIS A 313 -2.26 9.23 -24.16
C HIS A 313 -1.72 7.79 -24.28
N PRO A 314 -0.39 7.60 -24.42
CA PRO A 314 0.21 6.31 -24.76
C PRO A 314 -0.05 5.20 -23.74
N LEU A 315 -0.38 5.57 -22.50
CA LEU A 315 -0.60 4.63 -21.40
C LEU A 315 -2.07 4.49 -20.97
N SER A 316 -3.01 5.03 -21.74
CA SER A 316 -4.45 4.94 -21.40
C SER A 316 -4.91 3.48 -21.31
N ASP A 317 -4.40 2.62 -22.20
CA ASP A 317 -4.71 1.19 -22.27
C ASP A 317 -4.32 0.45 -20.97
N LEU A 318 -3.22 0.85 -20.32
CA LEU A 318 -2.81 0.28 -19.03
C LEU A 318 -3.81 0.64 -17.93
N TYR A 319 -4.26 1.89 -17.90
CA TYR A 319 -5.22 2.33 -16.91
C TYR A 319 -6.60 1.68 -17.11
N THR A 320 -7.09 1.62 -18.34
CA THR A 320 -8.39 0.97 -18.61
C THR A 320 -8.32 -0.53 -18.34
N HIS A 321 -7.19 -1.18 -18.64
CA HIS A 321 -6.96 -2.58 -18.25
C HIS A 321 -7.03 -2.75 -16.73
N LEU A 322 -6.27 -1.96 -15.96
CA LEU A 322 -6.24 -2.03 -14.51
C LEU A 322 -7.64 -1.90 -13.89
N VAL A 323 -8.37 -0.84 -14.24
CA VAL A 323 -9.67 -0.54 -13.63
C VAL A 323 -10.74 -1.53 -14.08
N ASN A 324 -10.89 -1.75 -15.38
CA ASN A 324 -11.98 -2.60 -15.89
C ASN A 324 -11.78 -4.08 -15.56
N THR A 325 -10.52 -4.52 -15.40
CA THR A 325 -10.21 -5.92 -15.08
C THR A 325 -10.31 -6.19 -13.59
N TYR A 326 -9.70 -5.34 -12.76
CA TYR A 326 -9.51 -5.65 -11.35
C TYR A 326 -10.43 -4.88 -10.42
N LEU A 327 -10.91 -3.70 -10.82
CA LEU A 327 -11.73 -2.80 -10.00
C LEU A 327 -13.12 -2.52 -10.64
N PRO A 328 -13.86 -3.55 -11.11
CA PRO A 328 -15.05 -3.36 -11.94
C PRO A 328 -16.22 -2.69 -11.20
N ASN A 329 -16.19 -2.68 -9.87
CA ASN A 329 -17.19 -2.07 -9.00
C ASN A 329 -16.69 -0.80 -8.29
N LEU A 330 -15.56 -0.22 -8.73
CA LEU A 330 -15.00 1.02 -8.20
C LEU A 330 -16.02 2.17 -8.28
N VAL A 331 -16.12 2.95 -7.20
CA VAL A 331 -17.00 4.11 -7.10
C VAL A 331 -16.19 5.39 -6.93
N THR A 332 -16.43 6.39 -7.77
CA THR A 332 -15.71 7.68 -7.73
C THR A 332 -16.69 8.85 -7.86
N GLU A 333 -16.25 10.06 -7.50
CA GLU A 333 -17.04 11.27 -7.68
C GLU A 333 -17.19 11.64 -9.14
N ASP A 334 -16.16 11.35 -9.92
CA ASP A 334 -16.02 11.78 -11.30
C ASP A 334 -16.43 10.70 -12.33
N GLY A 335 -17.55 10.01 -12.09
CA GLY A 335 -18.01 8.92 -12.96
C GLY A 335 -18.32 9.32 -14.41
N SER A 336 -18.38 10.61 -14.72
CA SER A 336 -18.62 11.17 -16.05
C SER A 336 -17.34 11.54 -16.83
N HIS A 337 -16.17 11.63 -16.19
CA HIS A 337 -14.88 11.90 -16.84
C HIS A 337 -13.94 10.69 -16.75
N GLY A 338 -14.34 9.61 -17.41
CA GLY A 338 -13.55 8.39 -17.50
C GLY A 338 -12.26 8.57 -18.32
N VAL A 339 -11.29 7.68 -18.08
CA VAL A 339 -10.15 7.52 -18.98
C VAL A 339 -10.61 6.68 -20.16
N VAL A 340 -10.33 7.13 -21.38
CA VAL A 340 -10.67 6.40 -22.61
C VAL A 340 -9.38 5.88 -23.23
N ASP A 341 -9.35 4.60 -23.56
CA ASP A 341 -8.19 3.96 -24.19
C ASP A 341 -8.10 4.18 -25.70
N SER A 342 -7.04 3.64 -26.31
CA SER A 342 -6.78 3.72 -27.74
C SER A 342 -7.88 3.11 -28.62
N LYS A 343 -8.74 2.25 -28.04
CA LYS A 343 -9.86 1.57 -28.71
C LYS A 343 -11.21 2.25 -28.44
N GLY A 344 -11.22 3.34 -27.67
CA GLY A 344 -12.45 4.03 -27.29
C GLY A 344 -13.20 3.39 -26.11
N VAL A 345 -12.59 2.44 -25.40
CA VAL A 345 -13.19 1.84 -24.19
C VAL A 345 -12.92 2.78 -23.02
N GLY A 346 -13.99 3.14 -22.29
CA GLY A 346 -13.91 3.95 -21.10
C GLY A 346 -13.67 3.13 -19.83
N ALA A 347 -13.00 3.73 -18.86
CA ALA A 347 -12.91 3.24 -17.48
C ALA A 347 -13.19 4.38 -16.49
N THR A 348 -13.80 4.03 -15.35
CA THR A 348 -14.00 4.98 -14.25
C THR A 348 -12.65 5.56 -13.82
N ARG A 349 -12.63 6.88 -13.63
CA ARG A 349 -11.42 7.60 -13.24
C ARG A 349 -11.32 7.69 -11.71
N LEU A 350 -10.37 6.98 -11.13
CA LEU A 350 -9.99 7.12 -9.73
C LEU A 350 -9.47 8.53 -9.47
N GLN A 351 -9.82 9.12 -8.35
CA GLN A 351 -9.08 10.26 -7.82
C GLN A 351 -8.08 9.82 -6.77
N VAL A 352 -6.93 10.50 -6.74
CA VAL A 352 -5.90 10.27 -5.74
C VAL A 352 -5.95 11.44 -4.75
N PRO A 353 -5.98 11.17 -3.43
CA PRO A 353 -5.84 9.88 -2.77
C PRO A 353 -7.13 9.05 -2.69
N LEU A 354 -7.03 7.71 -2.78
CA LEU A 354 -8.13 6.78 -2.53
C LEU A 354 -7.64 5.54 -1.78
N LEU A 355 -8.28 5.19 -0.67
CA LEU A 355 -8.00 3.99 0.13
C LEU A 355 -9.12 2.97 -0.09
N LEU A 356 -8.74 1.75 -0.45
CA LEU A 356 -9.64 0.64 -0.75
C LEU A 356 -9.32 -0.59 0.10
N HIS A 357 -10.35 -1.39 0.38
CA HIS A 357 -10.20 -2.77 0.82
C HIS A 357 -10.61 -3.72 -0.30
N TYR A 358 -9.71 -4.64 -0.65
CA TYR A 358 -9.81 -5.46 -1.84
C TYR A 358 -9.78 -6.95 -1.51
N ASN A 359 -10.67 -7.71 -2.14
CA ASN A 359 -10.63 -9.17 -2.16
C ASN A 359 -11.15 -9.68 -3.50
N LYS A 360 -10.28 -10.25 -4.33
CA LYS A 360 -10.63 -10.72 -5.68
C LYS A 360 -11.77 -11.75 -5.74
N ASN A 361 -11.97 -12.50 -4.64
CA ASN A 361 -12.96 -13.56 -4.57
C ASN A 361 -14.31 -13.06 -4.03
N ASN A 362 -14.39 -11.79 -3.61
CA ASN A 362 -15.64 -11.23 -3.12
C ASN A 362 -16.62 -10.99 -4.27
N ALA A 363 -17.80 -11.58 -4.15
CA ALA A 363 -18.88 -11.48 -5.14
C ALA A 363 -20.15 -10.84 -4.56
N ALA A 364 -20.12 -10.41 -3.29
CA ALA A 364 -21.29 -9.88 -2.59
C ALA A 364 -20.99 -8.51 -1.98
N GLN A 365 -22.01 -7.66 -1.85
CA GLN A 365 -21.88 -6.45 -1.06
C GLN A 365 -21.69 -6.83 0.41
N LEU A 366 -20.69 -6.24 1.07
CA LEU A 366 -20.45 -6.46 2.47
C LEU A 366 -21.52 -5.73 3.32
N PRO A 367 -22.12 -6.37 4.35
CA PRO A 367 -23.05 -5.70 5.26
C PRO A 367 -22.51 -4.36 5.83
N GLY A 368 -23.37 -3.39 6.12
CA GLY A 368 -22.90 -2.10 6.66
C GLY A 368 -22.11 -1.21 5.68
N THR A 369 -21.71 -1.70 4.51
CA THR A 369 -21.09 -0.89 3.45
C THR A 369 -22.13 -0.38 2.46
N ASP A 370 -21.84 0.75 1.82
CA ASP A 370 -22.58 1.23 0.64
C ASP A 370 -21.94 0.76 -0.67
N GLN A 371 -20.76 0.14 -0.59
CA GLN A 371 -19.99 -0.34 -1.72
C GLN A 371 -20.73 -1.44 -2.50
N PRO A 372 -20.87 -1.34 -3.85
CA PRO A 372 -21.50 -2.39 -4.65
C PRO A 372 -20.77 -3.73 -4.56
N ALA A 373 -21.50 -4.83 -4.83
CA ALA A 373 -20.92 -6.17 -4.85
C ALA A 373 -19.77 -6.28 -5.87
N GLY A 374 -18.63 -6.81 -5.44
CA GLY A 374 -17.47 -7.06 -6.29
C GLY A 374 -16.15 -7.03 -5.52
N PRO A 375 -15.01 -7.07 -6.23
CA PRO A 375 -13.69 -7.19 -5.63
C PRO A 375 -13.28 -6.02 -4.73
N VAL A 376 -13.71 -4.80 -5.05
CA VAL A 376 -13.58 -3.65 -4.15
C VAL A 376 -14.66 -3.78 -3.08
N THR A 377 -14.28 -4.12 -1.86
CA THR A 377 -15.22 -4.50 -0.81
C THR A 377 -15.62 -3.35 0.11
N ASP A 378 -14.78 -2.31 0.21
CA ASP A 378 -15.06 -1.04 0.86
C ASP A 378 -14.08 0.04 0.39
N GLU A 379 -14.46 1.32 0.53
CA GLU A 379 -13.69 2.49 0.06
C GLU A 379 -13.81 3.66 1.04
N VAL A 380 -12.75 4.46 1.23
CA VAL A 380 -12.83 5.71 2.00
C VAL A 380 -13.39 6.85 1.13
N VAL A 381 -14.69 6.82 0.93
CA VAL A 381 -15.48 7.81 0.18
C VAL A 381 -16.79 8.11 0.90
N ASP A 382 -17.44 9.23 0.59
CA ASP A 382 -18.79 9.52 1.09
C ASP A 382 -19.86 9.25 0.02
N TYR A 383 -20.63 8.18 0.20
CA TYR A 383 -21.71 7.80 -0.72
C TYR A 383 -22.93 8.77 -0.71
N HIS A 384 -22.91 9.87 0.05
CA HIS A 384 -24.05 10.80 0.24
C HIS A 384 -23.77 12.27 -0.09
N GLY A 385 -22.86 12.59 -1.02
CA GLY A 385 -22.65 13.98 -1.46
C GLY A 385 -23.97 14.70 -1.81
N LYS A 386 -24.11 15.99 -1.45
CA LYS A 386 -25.36 16.78 -1.64
C LYS A 386 -25.93 16.75 -3.07
N THR A 387 -25.11 16.41 -4.07
CA THR A 387 -25.48 16.30 -5.48
C THR A 387 -25.96 14.91 -5.91
N ALA A 388 -25.97 13.90 -5.05
CA ALA A 388 -26.44 12.57 -5.44
C ALA A 388 -26.94 11.68 -4.29
N ASN A 389 -28.22 11.34 -4.39
CA ASN A 389 -28.92 10.42 -3.51
C ASN A 389 -28.78 8.97 -3.99
N VAL A 390 -28.36 8.07 -3.09
CA VAL A 390 -28.47 6.61 -3.25
C VAL A 390 -29.63 6.05 -2.45
N ASP A 391 -30.86 6.21 -2.94
CA ASP A 391 -32.03 5.60 -2.26
C ASP A 391 -33.02 4.90 -3.18
N ALA A 392 -32.70 4.66 -4.46
CA ALA A 392 -33.65 3.95 -5.32
C ALA A 392 -33.11 3.06 -6.45
N LYS A 393 -31.86 3.21 -6.91
CA LYS A 393 -31.25 2.42 -8.02
C LYS A 393 -29.72 2.45 -7.91
N PRO A 394 -28.97 1.52 -8.52
CA PRO A 394 -27.50 1.52 -8.46
C PRO A 394 -26.97 2.74 -9.21
N GLN A 395 -26.77 3.84 -8.49
CA GLN A 395 -26.06 5.04 -8.95
C GLN A 395 -25.35 5.66 -7.75
N PRO A 396 -24.37 4.99 -7.11
CA PRO A 396 -23.52 5.71 -6.19
C PRO A 396 -22.56 6.56 -7.03
N THR A 397 -22.84 7.85 -7.16
CA THR A 397 -21.72 8.80 -7.24
C THR A 397 -21.31 9.02 -5.79
N ALA A 398 -20.12 8.56 -5.42
CA ALA A 398 -19.56 8.89 -4.13
C ALA A 398 -18.92 10.28 -4.19
N ARG A 399 -18.54 10.82 -3.06
CA ARG A 399 -17.71 12.01 -2.96
C ARG A 399 -16.34 11.58 -2.46
N GLU A 400 -15.30 11.96 -3.20
CA GLU A 400 -13.93 11.62 -2.85
C GLU A 400 -13.37 12.70 -1.92
N TYR A 401 -12.60 12.29 -0.90
CA TYR A 401 -12.03 13.23 0.06
C TYR A 401 -10.78 13.92 -0.51
N MET A 402 -11.01 14.96 -1.33
CA MET A 402 -9.95 15.77 -1.93
C MET A 402 -9.47 16.87 -0.97
N LEU A 403 -8.72 16.49 0.05
CA LEU A 403 -8.17 17.43 1.03
C LEU A 403 -7.08 18.31 0.42
N ASN A 404 -7.13 19.62 0.68
CA ASN A 404 -6.06 20.54 0.26
C ASN A 404 -4.81 20.38 1.15
N TRP A 405 -3.64 20.45 0.53
CA TRP A 405 -2.33 20.24 1.14
C TRP A 405 -1.76 21.47 1.85
N TYR A 406 -2.26 22.67 1.55
CA TYR A 406 -1.73 23.90 2.14
C TYR A 406 -2.03 23.97 3.65
N GLY A 407 -1.00 24.01 4.49
CA GLY A 407 -1.13 24.05 5.96
C GLY A 407 -1.30 22.70 6.65
N THR A 408 -1.09 21.57 5.96
CA THR A 408 -1.04 20.25 6.59
C THR A 408 0.29 20.06 7.31
N THR A 409 0.23 19.48 8.51
CA THR A 409 1.41 19.28 9.37
C THR A 409 1.18 18.11 10.32
N TYR A 410 2.26 17.55 10.85
CA TYR A 410 2.21 16.60 11.96
C TYR A 410 1.67 17.19 13.27
N ASP A 411 1.74 18.52 13.44
CA ASP A 411 1.27 19.20 14.65
C ASP A 411 -0.16 19.67 14.46
N ASP A 412 -1.08 18.80 14.85
CA ASP A 412 -2.52 19.03 14.78
C ASP A 412 -2.98 20.36 15.40
N LYS A 413 -2.19 20.96 16.30
CA LYS A 413 -2.48 22.27 16.93
C LYS A 413 -1.98 23.46 16.11
N ALA A 414 -1.03 23.26 15.21
CA ALA A 414 -0.43 24.29 14.35
C ALA A 414 -1.15 24.45 12.99
N ILE A 415 -2.22 23.69 12.79
CA ILE A 415 -3.15 23.80 11.66
C ILE A 415 -3.71 25.25 11.63
N ILE A 416 -3.37 26.02 10.57
CA ILE A 416 -3.63 27.47 10.46
C ILE A 416 -5.13 27.81 10.35
N GLN A 417 -5.78 28.08 11.47
CA GLN A 417 -7.22 28.38 11.54
C GLN A 417 -7.60 29.53 10.58
N GLY A 418 -8.47 29.27 9.61
CA GLY A 418 -8.93 30.26 8.61
C GLY A 418 -8.13 30.33 7.29
N GLY A 419 -6.98 29.64 7.18
CA GLY A 419 -6.35 29.32 5.89
C GLY A 419 -7.08 28.20 5.13
N PHE A 420 -8.02 27.55 5.82
CA PHE A 420 -8.84 26.45 5.33
C PHE A 420 -10.12 26.98 4.69
N SER A 421 -10.01 27.35 3.43
CA SER A 421 -11.07 26.95 2.50
C SER A 421 -10.50 25.78 1.71
N ILE A 422 -10.59 24.59 2.30
CA ILE A 422 -10.66 23.38 1.50
C ILE A 422 -11.95 23.61 0.70
N THR A 423 -11.84 23.97 -0.58
CA THR A 423 -13.02 24.21 -1.41
C THR A 423 -13.67 22.86 -1.68
N GLY A 424 -14.61 22.52 -0.82
CA GLY A 424 -15.42 21.30 -0.87
C GLY A 424 -16.53 21.40 0.17
N ASP A 425 -17.62 22.09 -0.18
CA ASP A 425 -18.85 22.45 0.57
C ASP A 425 -19.53 21.51 1.64
N ASP A 426 -18.95 20.46 2.22
CA ASP A 426 -19.76 19.39 2.89
C ASP A 426 -19.32 18.81 4.25
N LEU A 427 -18.94 19.63 5.25
CA LEU A 427 -18.99 19.15 6.64
C LEU A 427 -20.39 18.64 7.05
N SER A 428 -21.45 19.15 6.40
CA SER A 428 -22.83 18.73 6.66
C SER A 428 -23.21 17.39 6.01
N ALA A 429 -22.50 16.94 4.97
CA ALA A 429 -22.84 15.68 4.28
C ALA A 429 -22.00 14.50 4.78
N ALA A 430 -20.78 14.77 5.27
CA ALA A 430 -19.86 13.72 5.73
C ALA A 430 -20.49 12.84 6.82
N LYS A 431 -20.60 11.53 6.57
CA LYS A 431 -20.88 10.55 7.62
C LYS A 431 -19.74 10.58 8.64
N ASN A 432 -20.05 11.00 9.86
CA ASN A 432 -19.08 11.08 10.95
C ASN A 432 -19.10 9.89 11.89
N TYR A 433 -20.09 8.99 11.76
CA TYR A 433 -20.22 7.78 12.57
C TYR A 433 -20.05 8.06 14.07
N GLY A 434 -20.75 9.08 14.58
CA GLY A 434 -20.70 9.47 15.99
C GLY A 434 -19.43 10.22 16.43
N ARG A 435 -18.47 10.45 15.51
CA ARG A 435 -17.24 11.19 15.79
C ARG A 435 -17.45 12.69 15.65
N LYS A 436 -16.70 13.46 16.44
CA LYS A 436 -16.70 14.92 16.35
C LYS A 436 -15.91 15.34 15.11
N VAL A 437 -16.57 16.07 14.21
CA VAL A 437 -15.98 16.59 12.97
C VAL A 437 -16.07 18.11 13.00
N ASN A 438 -14.91 18.80 12.96
CA ASN A 438 -14.86 20.26 12.95
C ASN A 438 -14.34 20.82 11.60
N ASN A 439 -13.76 19.97 10.76
CA ASN A 439 -13.15 20.30 9.47
C ASN A 439 -13.04 19.02 8.60
N ASP A 440 -12.68 19.17 7.32
CA ASP A 440 -12.67 18.03 6.38
C ASP A 440 -11.59 16.99 6.70
N ARG A 441 -10.51 17.40 7.38
CA ARG A 441 -9.51 16.47 7.91
C ARG A 441 -10.11 15.59 9.00
N ASP A 442 -10.85 16.16 9.95
CA ASP A 442 -11.57 15.37 10.97
C ASP A 442 -12.58 14.41 10.30
N ALA A 443 -13.23 14.85 9.22
CA ALA A 443 -14.14 14.01 8.43
C ALA A 443 -13.39 12.82 7.78
N TYR A 444 -12.25 13.09 7.14
CA TYR A 444 -11.42 12.04 6.54
C TYR A 444 -10.92 11.03 7.59
N ILE A 445 -10.44 11.51 8.74
CA ILE A 445 -10.02 10.64 9.85
C ILE A 445 -11.20 9.80 10.33
N ALA A 446 -12.38 10.40 10.50
CA ALA A 446 -13.58 9.69 10.93
C ALA A 446 -13.96 8.56 9.96
N GLN A 447 -13.77 8.77 8.67
CA GLN A 447 -14.05 7.79 7.61
C GLN A 447 -12.99 6.70 7.54
N ALA A 448 -11.71 7.05 7.55
CA ALA A 448 -10.62 6.08 7.61
C ALA A 448 -10.74 5.20 8.86
N ASP A 449 -11.05 5.81 10.01
CA ASP A 449 -11.28 5.10 11.26
C ASP A 449 -12.50 4.17 11.17
N HIS A 450 -13.62 4.63 10.58
CA HIS A 450 -14.78 3.78 10.35
C HIS A 450 -14.45 2.59 9.43
N PHE A 451 -13.81 2.86 8.29
CA PHE A 451 -13.36 1.86 7.32
C PHE A 451 -12.52 0.76 7.99
N TYR A 452 -11.46 1.13 8.71
CA TYR A 452 -10.62 0.14 9.39
C TYR A 452 -11.36 -0.58 10.53
N SER A 453 -12.18 0.14 11.31
CA SER A 453 -12.94 -0.47 12.42
C SER A 453 -13.97 -1.49 11.96
N LEU A 454 -14.69 -1.18 10.86
CA LEU A 454 -15.70 -2.05 10.27
C LEU A 454 -15.06 -3.34 9.76
N LEU A 455 -13.94 -3.21 9.03
CA LEU A 455 -13.19 -4.34 8.49
C LEU A 455 -12.58 -5.18 9.61
N ASN A 456 -11.97 -4.56 10.64
CA ASN A 456 -11.41 -5.30 11.77
C ASN A 456 -12.49 -6.13 12.50
N LEU A 457 -13.63 -5.51 12.84
CA LEU A 457 -14.74 -6.21 13.50
C LEU A 457 -15.30 -7.36 12.64
N ARG A 458 -15.29 -7.22 11.30
CA ARG A 458 -15.65 -8.30 10.38
C ARG A 458 -14.68 -9.47 10.46
N GLY A 459 -13.39 -9.20 10.43
CA GLY A 459 -12.35 -10.21 10.58
C GLY A 459 -12.50 -10.97 11.89
N GLU A 460 -12.82 -10.28 12.98
CA GLU A 460 -13.05 -10.89 14.29
C GLU A 460 -14.32 -11.74 14.34
N ILE A 461 -15.42 -11.28 13.75
CA ILE A 461 -16.65 -12.08 13.60
C ILE A 461 -16.36 -13.34 12.78
N ALA A 462 -15.61 -13.24 11.68
CA ALA A 462 -15.24 -14.37 10.84
C ALA A 462 -14.40 -15.39 11.64
N GLN A 463 -13.40 -14.93 12.40
CA GLN A 463 -12.61 -15.77 13.28
C GLN A 463 -13.46 -16.44 14.37
N ALA A 464 -14.32 -15.67 15.04
CA ALA A 464 -15.21 -16.17 16.08
C ALA A 464 -16.10 -17.33 15.59
N LYS A 465 -16.58 -17.27 14.34
CA LYS A 465 -17.38 -18.35 13.72
C LYS A 465 -16.61 -19.67 13.55
N THR A 466 -15.28 -19.64 13.53
CA THR A 466 -14.45 -20.84 13.40
C THR A 466 -14.12 -21.52 14.74
N VAL A 467 -14.41 -20.86 15.86
CA VAL A 467 -14.07 -21.37 17.20
C VAL A 467 -14.90 -22.62 17.52
N SER A 468 -14.20 -23.70 17.90
CA SER A 468 -14.85 -24.91 18.39
C SER A 468 -15.46 -24.68 19.78
N LEU A 469 -16.75 -24.98 19.92
CA LEU A 469 -17.50 -24.83 21.16
C LEU A 469 -17.61 -26.15 21.96
N ASN A 470 -16.85 -27.16 21.59
CA ASN A 470 -16.84 -28.46 22.26
C ASN A 470 -16.22 -28.35 23.66
N GLY A 471 -16.85 -28.96 24.66
CA GLY A 471 -16.38 -28.96 26.05
C GLY A 471 -16.77 -27.73 26.86
N TYR A 472 -17.47 -26.76 26.27
CA TYR A 472 -18.02 -25.61 27.00
C TYR A 472 -19.43 -25.89 27.51
N SER A 473 -19.78 -25.32 28.67
CA SER A 473 -21.13 -25.37 29.23
C SER A 473 -22.16 -24.70 28.32
N ALA A 474 -23.40 -25.16 28.35
CA ALA A 474 -24.50 -24.58 27.57
C ALA A 474 -24.64 -23.06 27.74
N ASP A 475 -24.50 -22.55 28.97
CA ASP A 475 -24.63 -21.10 29.26
C ASP A 475 -23.53 -20.28 28.58
N ARG A 476 -22.28 -20.75 28.61
CA ARG A 476 -21.15 -20.11 27.89
C ARG A 476 -21.35 -20.13 26.38
N VAL A 477 -21.84 -21.24 25.84
CA VAL A 477 -22.16 -21.35 24.40
C VAL A 477 -23.28 -20.38 24.02
N ALA A 478 -24.32 -20.27 24.84
CA ALA A 478 -25.42 -19.33 24.61
C ALA A 478 -24.96 -17.87 24.69
N ALA A 479 -24.15 -17.53 25.68
CA ALA A 479 -23.57 -16.19 25.82
C ALA A 479 -22.68 -15.81 24.63
N PHE A 480 -21.83 -16.73 24.18
CA PHE A 480 -20.99 -16.55 23.00
C PHE A 480 -21.82 -16.28 21.74
N LYS A 481 -22.82 -17.14 21.46
CA LYS A 481 -23.71 -16.99 20.29
C LYS A 481 -24.50 -15.69 20.33
N LYS A 482 -25.01 -15.29 21.49
CA LYS A 482 -25.72 -14.02 21.67
C LYS A 482 -24.83 -12.82 21.34
N THR A 483 -23.57 -12.88 21.78
CA THR A 483 -22.58 -11.83 21.56
C THR A 483 -22.20 -11.74 20.09
N LEU A 484 -21.94 -12.87 19.44
CA LEU A 484 -21.67 -12.95 18.01
C LEU A 484 -22.83 -12.35 17.19
N ALA A 485 -24.07 -12.69 17.51
CA ALA A 485 -25.24 -12.14 16.84
C ALA A 485 -25.39 -10.61 17.03
N ALA A 486 -25.00 -10.08 18.19
CA ALA A 486 -24.99 -8.64 18.44
C ALA A 486 -23.92 -7.92 17.61
N ALA A 487 -22.73 -8.51 17.47
CA ALA A 487 -21.66 -8.00 16.63
C ALA A 487 -22.07 -8.02 15.14
N GLU A 488 -22.66 -9.11 14.66
CA GLU A 488 -23.19 -9.21 13.29
C GLU A 488 -24.26 -8.16 12.99
N LYS A 489 -25.13 -7.88 13.97
CA LYS A 489 -26.14 -6.83 13.85
C LYS A 489 -25.49 -5.45 13.74
N THR A 490 -24.45 -5.20 14.55
CA THR A 490 -23.71 -3.92 14.56
C THR A 490 -23.01 -3.68 13.23
N VAL A 491 -22.28 -4.67 12.72
CA VAL A 491 -21.59 -4.62 11.42
C VAL A 491 -22.55 -4.47 10.24
N SER A 492 -23.80 -4.89 10.39
CA SER A 492 -24.82 -4.74 9.34
C SER A 492 -25.48 -3.36 9.32
N ASP A 493 -25.35 -2.58 10.39
CA ASP A 493 -25.94 -1.24 10.51
C ASP A 493 -24.98 -0.19 9.93
N LYS A 494 -25.36 0.35 8.76
CA LYS A 494 -24.60 1.39 8.03
C LYS A 494 -24.41 2.70 8.81
N LYS A 495 -25.15 2.88 9.92
CA LYS A 495 -25.06 4.06 10.79
C LYS A 495 -24.36 3.77 12.12
N ALA A 496 -23.94 2.53 12.35
CA ALA A 496 -23.27 2.16 13.59
C ALA A 496 -21.97 2.96 13.76
N THR A 497 -21.78 3.45 14.98
CA THR A 497 -20.45 3.90 15.43
C THR A 497 -19.70 2.64 15.83
N ILE A 498 -18.63 2.33 15.09
CA ILE A 498 -17.71 1.23 15.40
C ILE A 498 -16.35 1.86 15.67
N SER A 499 -15.69 1.41 16.72
CA SER A 499 -14.40 1.91 17.19
C SER A 499 -13.47 0.75 17.56
N ALA A 500 -12.18 1.03 17.67
CA ALA A 500 -11.16 0.08 18.14
C ALA A 500 -11.39 -0.50 19.55
N THR A 501 -12.37 -0.01 20.31
CA THR A 501 -12.76 -0.59 21.60
C THR A 501 -13.97 -1.51 21.52
N ASP A 502 -14.65 -1.55 20.36
CA ASP A 502 -15.77 -2.45 20.08
C ASP A 502 -15.29 -3.80 19.51
N THR A 503 -14.00 -3.86 19.17
CA THR A 503 -13.19 -5.00 18.76
C THR A 503 -12.43 -5.54 19.96
#